data_AF-A0A699YJC9-F1
#
_entry.id   AF-A0A699YJC9-F1
#
_cell.length_a   1.000
_cell.length_b   1.000
_cell.length_c   1.000
_cell.angle_alpha   90.00
_cell.angle_beta   90.00
_cell.angle_gamma   90.00
#
_symmetry.space_group_name_H-M   'P 1'
#
loop_
_entity.id
_entity.type
_entity.pdbx_description
1 polymer ?
#
loop_
_entity_poly.entity_id
_entity_poly.type
_entity_poly.pdbx_seq_one_letter_code
_entity_poly.pdbx_strand_id
1 'polypeptide(L)'
;MVDMSSLMPREQPRLLGTTYRNEYVAKEVLIERAVRKVEPVANAPRFDGTTTMGTDFQAVPYHRAHAPNAYEPNKAPFDGTTSNKTDYQQREVAAPVRAVAHSSNLPATAGPFEGASLYKDTYGRQPYARRDLLVPPSGGQVVPRGPFDSATIYSSAYQAKEISRPVQVRPVDSRPFSATSWLELPSTEQRSQFVGKDVPVVRPSSAPRGQPLFKGAFDGTTTHNADFLPYQSAPARPVLQPSALQPSKQRFAGDSQYRSEFGPKAVPYERARAPNAYEPNKAPFD
;
A
#
# COMPACT_ATOMS: atom_id res chain seq x y z
N MET A 1 42.90 87.34 161.62
CA MET A 1 43.49 87.63 160.28
C MET A 1 42.99 86.54 159.33
N VAL A 2 42.53 86.93 158.15
CA VAL A 2 41.59 86.23 157.26
C VAL A 2 42.27 85.22 156.31
N ASP A 3 41.51 84.16 156.02
CA ASP A 3 41.38 83.30 154.83
C ASP A 3 42.19 83.60 153.54
N MET A 4 42.46 82.52 152.79
CA MET A 4 42.94 82.33 151.39
C MET A 4 43.95 81.17 151.38
N SER A 5 43.99 80.18 150.50
CA SER A 5 43.17 79.66 149.42
C SER A 5 43.98 78.49 148.80
N SER A 6 43.34 77.66 147.99
CA SER A 6 43.97 76.85 146.92
C SER A 6 44.52 75.45 147.28
N LEU A 7 44.19 74.34 146.60
CA LEU A 7 43.09 73.90 145.75
C LEU A 7 43.46 72.46 145.30
N MET A 8 42.44 71.64 145.01
CA MET A 8 42.50 70.45 144.14
C MET A 8 43.04 69.13 144.74
N PRO A 9 42.62 67.97 144.19
CA PRO A 9 41.29 67.44 144.43
C PRO A 9 41.34 65.97 144.85
N ARG A 10 40.28 65.52 145.52
CA ARG A 10 40.03 64.10 145.80
C ARG A 10 39.85 63.34 144.48
N GLU A 11 40.69 62.36 144.22
CA GLU A 11 40.43 61.36 143.17
C GLU A 11 39.13 60.63 143.53
N GLN A 12 38.08 60.92 142.77
CA GLN A 12 36.82 60.20 142.84
C GLN A 12 36.99 58.84 142.18
N PRO A 13 36.41 57.76 142.74
CA PRO A 13 36.47 56.43 142.15
C PRO A 13 35.83 56.46 140.76
N ARG A 14 36.54 55.91 139.76
CA ARG A 14 35.98 55.68 138.41
C ARG A 14 34.69 54.89 138.59
N LEU A 15 33.55 55.53 138.33
CA LEU A 15 32.23 54.89 138.28
C LEU A 15 32.31 53.71 137.31
N LEU A 16 32.43 52.49 137.87
CA LEU A 16 32.17 51.27 137.11
C LEU A 16 30.75 51.39 136.58
N GLY A 17 30.60 51.28 135.26
CA GLY A 17 29.28 51.27 134.62
C GLY A 17 28.37 50.27 135.32
N THR A 18 27.10 50.63 135.45
CA THR A 18 26.08 49.77 136.06
C THR A 18 26.02 48.41 135.33
N THR A 19 25.62 47.34 136.02
CA THR A 19 25.51 45.98 135.46
C THR A 19 24.76 45.96 134.13
N TYR A 20 23.74 46.81 134.00
CA TYR A 20 22.99 47.05 132.77
C TYR A 20 23.85 47.47 131.57
N ARG A 21 24.81 48.38 131.77
CA ARG A 21 25.64 48.93 130.68
C ARG A 21 26.66 47.92 130.16
N ASN A 22 27.04 46.94 130.97
CA ASN A 22 27.99 45.89 130.59
C ASN A 22 27.30 44.63 130.05
N GLU A 23 26.05 44.36 130.46
CA GLU A 23 25.28 43.19 130.00
C GLU A 23 24.49 43.45 128.70
N TYR A 24 24.06 44.69 128.48
CA TYR A 24 23.28 45.10 127.30
C TYR A 24 24.12 45.95 126.35
N VAL A 25 25.16 45.34 125.79
CA VAL A 25 25.92 45.91 124.66
C VAL A 25 25.19 45.54 123.37
N ALA A 26 25.07 46.50 122.43
CA ALA A 26 24.46 46.26 121.13
C ALA A 26 25.18 45.11 120.40
N LYS A 27 24.49 43.97 120.22
CA LYS A 27 25.00 42.84 119.43
C LYS A 27 24.49 43.00 118.00
N GLU A 28 25.39 43.03 117.03
CA GLU A 28 25.00 43.05 115.62
C GLU A 28 24.35 41.71 115.26
N VAL A 29 23.11 41.77 114.77
CA VAL A 29 22.40 40.60 114.26
C VAL A 29 22.92 40.36 112.85
N LEU A 30 23.65 39.25 112.66
CA LEU A 30 23.95 38.72 111.33
C LEU A 30 22.62 38.38 110.65
N ILE A 31 22.16 39.26 109.77
CA ILE A 31 21.03 38.97 108.89
C ILE A 31 21.54 37.94 107.89
N GLU A 32 21.27 36.66 108.14
CA GLU A 32 21.34 35.66 107.09
C GLU A 32 20.43 36.15 105.96
N ARG A 33 21.02 36.48 104.82
CA ARG A 33 20.27 36.92 103.64
C ARG A 33 19.17 35.89 103.40
N ALA A 34 17.92 36.34 103.31
CA ALA A 34 16.78 35.47 103.07
C ALA A 34 17.10 34.51 101.91
N VAL A 35 17.23 33.21 102.22
CA VAL A 35 17.35 32.17 101.20
C VAL A 35 16.04 32.24 100.41
N ARG A 36 16.12 32.65 99.13
CA ARG A 36 14.95 32.64 98.24
C ARG A 36 14.36 31.23 98.26
N LYS A 37 13.08 31.11 98.61
CA LYS A 37 12.33 29.86 98.39
C LYS A 37 12.38 29.57 96.89
N VAL A 38 12.91 28.41 96.51
CA VAL A 38 12.89 27.94 95.12
C VAL A 38 11.44 27.58 94.81
N GLU A 39 10.78 28.33 93.93
CA GLU A 39 9.46 27.94 93.44
C GLU A 39 9.57 26.65 92.63
N PRO A 40 8.62 25.69 92.77
CA PRO A 40 8.63 24.51 91.93
C PRO A 40 8.39 24.95 90.48
N VAL A 41 9.42 24.82 89.64
CA VAL A 41 9.28 25.05 88.21
C VAL A 41 8.37 23.95 87.67
N ALA A 42 7.12 24.29 87.38
CA ALA A 42 6.18 23.41 86.70
C ALA A 42 6.61 23.26 85.23
N ASN A 43 7.63 22.44 84.99
CA ASN A 43 7.99 21.96 83.65
C ASN A 43 7.00 20.87 83.25
N ALA A 44 5.75 21.27 82.96
CA ALA A 44 4.82 20.41 82.27
C ALA A 44 5.32 20.24 80.83
N PRO A 45 5.47 19.00 80.32
CA PRO A 45 5.78 18.80 78.91
C PRO A 45 4.67 19.45 78.06
N ARG A 46 5.08 20.17 77.01
CA ARG A 46 4.15 20.82 76.08
C ARG A 46 3.28 19.74 75.43
N PHE A 47 1.96 19.88 75.52
CA PHE A 47 1.01 18.93 74.93
C PHE A 47 1.16 18.94 73.40
N ASP A 48 1.49 17.79 72.81
CA ASP A 48 1.85 17.67 71.39
C ASP A 48 0.64 17.83 70.45
N GLY A 49 -0.60 17.77 70.97
CA GLY A 49 -1.81 18.12 70.23
C GLY A 49 -2.12 17.26 68.99
N THR A 50 -1.29 16.28 68.66
CA THR A 50 -1.48 15.41 67.51
C THR A 50 -2.59 14.40 67.81
N THR A 51 -3.72 14.57 67.14
CA THR A 51 -4.79 13.58 67.15
C THR A 51 -4.57 12.60 66.00
N THR A 52 -5.04 11.35 66.14
CA THR A 52 -4.96 10.32 65.08
C THR A 52 -5.56 10.80 63.76
N MET A 53 -6.55 11.70 63.81
CA MET A 53 -7.08 12.35 62.61
C MET A 53 -6.04 13.19 61.84
N GLY A 54 -5.17 13.92 62.53
CA GLY A 54 -4.15 14.77 61.89
C GLY A 54 -2.95 13.99 61.34
N THR A 55 -2.65 12.82 61.92
CA THR A 55 -1.57 11.95 61.46
C THR A 55 -2.02 11.03 60.33
N ASP A 56 -3.24 10.49 60.41
CA ASP A 56 -3.66 9.38 59.56
C ASP A 56 -4.29 9.85 58.23
N PHE A 57 -4.82 11.08 58.18
CA PHE A 57 -5.49 11.64 57.01
C PHE A 57 -4.68 12.78 56.37
N GLN A 58 -3.40 12.50 56.11
CA GLN A 58 -2.56 13.40 55.33
C GLN A 58 -2.86 13.25 53.83
N ALA A 59 -2.88 14.38 53.11
CA ALA A 59 -3.14 14.39 51.68
C ALA A 59 -2.02 13.67 50.92
N VAL A 60 -2.26 12.41 50.55
CA VAL A 60 -1.35 11.65 49.70
C VAL A 60 -1.35 12.31 48.31
N PRO A 61 -0.18 12.67 47.74
CA PRO A 61 -0.13 13.28 46.43
C PRO A 61 -0.70 12.31 45.39
N TYR A 62 -1.80 12.72 44.75
CA TYR A 62 -2.42 11.94 43.69
C TYR A 62 -1.48 11.93 42.47
N HIS A 63 -0.82 10.79 42.23
CA HIS A 63 -0.12 10.59 40.98
C HIS A 63 -1.14 10.55 39.85
N ARG A 64 -1.18 11.61 39.04
CA ARG A 64 -2.04 11.70 37.85
C ARG A 64 -1.77 10.46 37.00
N ALA A 65 -2.81 9.69 36.71
CA ALA A 65 -2.73 8.54 35.81
C ALA A 65 -1.99 8.95 34.53
N HIS A 66 -0.96 8.20 34.16
CA HIS A 66 -0.24 8.44 32.91
C HIS A 66 -1.27 8.43 31.77
N ALA A 67 -1.21 9.44 30.89
CA ALA A 67 -2.00 9.41 29.67
C ALA A 67 -1.68 8.11 28.92
N PRO A 68 -2.68 7.40 28.37
CA PRO A 68 -2.43 6.20 27.59
C PRO A 68 -1.45 6.54 26.47
N ASN A 69 -0.45 5.69 26.27
CA ASN A 69 0.55 5.88 25.22
C ASN A 69 -0.17 6.06 23.87
N ALA A 70 0.16 7.13 23.16
CA ALA A 70 -0.35 7.34 21.82
C ALA A 70 0.12 6.18 20.93
N TYR A 71 -0.80 5.61 20.16
CA TYR A 71 -0.46 4.55 19.22
C TYR A 71 0.55 5.09 18.19
N GLU A 72 1.74 4.51 18.14
CA GLU A 72 2.70 4.74 17.08
C GLU A 72 2.51 3.68 15.99
N PRO A 73 2.04 4.06 14.79
CA PRO A 73 1.86 3.11 13.69
C PRO A 73 3.19 2.50 13.26
N ASN A 74 3.15 1.25 12.80
CA ASN A 74 4.32 0.60 12.23
C ASN A 74 4.77 1.37 10.96
N LYS A 75 6.01 1.90 11.00
CA LYS A 75 6.64 2.64 9.90
C LYS A 75 7.38 1.73 8.91
N ALA A 76 7.40 0.42 9.14
CA ALA A 76 8.04 -0.51 8.23
C ALA A 76 7.33 -0.50 6.86
N PRO A 77 8.08 -0.50 5.75
CA PRO A 77 7.49 -0.59 4.41
C PRO A 77 6.79 -1.95 4.23
N PHE A 78 5.65 -1.93 3.57
CA PHE A 78 4.91 -3.14 3.22
C PHE A 78 5.58 -3.85 2.04
N ASP A 79 6.00 -5.10 2.25
CA ASP A 79 6.46 -5.96 1.15
C ASP A 79 5.27 -6.54 0.40
N GLY A 80 4.87 -5.87 -0.67
CA GLY A 80 3.76 -6.24 -1.55
C GLY A 80 4.16 -7.20 -2.68
N THR A 81 5.29 -7.90 -2.55
CA THR A 81 5.67 -8.97 -3.48
C THR A 81 4.85 -10.21 -3.19
N THR A 82 4.20 -10.73 -4.23
CA THR A 82 3.46 -11.99 -4.18
C THR A 82 4.24 -13.02 -4.98
N SER A 83 4.09 -14.32 -4.64
CA SER A 83 4.71 -15.41 -5.41
C SER A 83 4.41 -15.29 -6.91
N ASN A 84 3.22 -14.85 -7.28
CA ASN A 84 2.87 -14.64 -8.69
C ASN A 84 3.75 -13.55 -9.36
N LYS A 85 4.00 -12.41 -8.70
CA LYS A 85 4.85 -11.35 -9.26
C LYS A 85 6.33 -11.77 -9.40
N THR A 86 6.80 -12.67 -8.54
CA THR A 86 8.18 -13.19 -8.63
C THR A 86 8.31 -14.29 -9.68
N ASP A 87 7.31 -15.14 -9.80
CA ASP A 87 7.40 -16.37 -10.59
C ASP A 87 7.06 -16.13 -12.08
N TYR A 88 6.16 -15.18 -12.38
CA TYR A 88 5.65 -14.91 -13.72
C TYR A 88 6.17 -13.59 -14.29
N GLN A 89 7.49 -13.44 -14.34
CA GLN A 89 8.12 -12.31 -15.02
C GLN A 89 8.26 -12.58 -16.52
N GLN A 90 8.04 -11.55 -17.35
CA GLN A 90 8.29 -11.62 -18.78
C GLN A 90 9.78 -11.86 -19.02
N ARG A 91 10.13 -13.03 -19.56
CA ARG A 91 11.51 -13.33 -19.99
C ARG A 91 11.67 -12.97 -21.45
N GLU A 92 12.77 -12.32 -21.79
CA GLU A 92 13.16 -12.12 -23.19
C GLU A 92 13.50 -13.49 -23.80
N VAL A 93 12.77 -13.87 -24.84
CA VAL A 93 13.05 -15.09 -25.61
C VAL A 93 14.14 -14.73 -26.62
N ALA A 94 15.25 -15.46 -26.59
CA ALA A 94 16.32 -15.30 -27.58
C ALA A 94 15.74 -15.44 -28.99
N ALA A 95 16.05 -14.48 -29.87
CA ALA A 95 15.61 -14.52 -31.26
C ALA A 95 16.00 -15.87 -31.88
N PRO A 96 15.11 -16.50 -32.67
CA PRO A 96 15.41 -17.80 -33.27
C PRO A 96 16.68 -17.69 -34.11
N VAL A 97 17.60 -18.63 -33.91
CA VAL A 97 18.85 -18.72 -34.69
C VAL A 97 18.46 -18.80 -36.17
N ARG A 98 18.73 -17.73 -36.91
CA ARG A 98 18.50 -17.72 -38.36
C ARG A 98 19.37 -18.82 -38.96
N ALA A 99 18.77 -19.64 -39.82
CA ALA A 99 19.53 -20.64 -40.58
C ALA A 99 20.66 -19.91 -41.34
N VAL A 100 21.90 -20.26 -41.03
CA VAL A 100 23.07 -19.73 -41.71
C VAL A 100 23.08 -20.35 -43.10
N ALA A 101 22.62 -19.61 -44.11
CA ALA A 101 22.77 -20.03 -45.49
C ALA A 101 24.28 -20.06 -45.81
N HIS A 102 24.82 -21.24 -46.07
CA HIS A 102 26.19 -21.37 -46.57
C HIS A 102 26.25 -20.72 -47.95
N SER A 103 27.02 -19.64 -48.08
CA SER A 103 27.24 -18.99 -49.37
C SER A 103 27.88 -20.00 -50.33
N SER A 104 27.23 -20.27 -51.47
CA SER A 104 27.80 -21.11 -52.51
C SER A 104 29.02 -20.41 -53.10
N ASN A 105 30.18 -21.08 -53.15
CA ASN A 105 31.41 -20.55 -53.74
C ASN A 105 31.44 -20.64 -55.28
N LEU A 106 30.30 -20.80 -55.93
CA LEU A 106 30.22 -20.82 -57.38
C LEU A 106 30.30 -19.38 -57.89
N PRO A 107 31.25 -19.03 -58.80
CA PRO A 107 31.23 -17.73 -59.42
C PRO A 107 29.94 -17.60 -60.22
N ALA A 108 29.08 -16.67 -59.83
CA ALA A 108 27.93 -16.32 -60.64
C ALA A 108 28.48 -15.79 -61.98
N THR A 109 28.32 -16.56 -63.05
CA THR A 109 28.65 -16.12 -64.41
C THR A 109 27.61 -15.08 -64.85
N ALA A 110 27.62 -13.93 -64.20
CA ALA A 110 26.76 -12.79 -64.47
C ALA A 110 27.49 -11.85 -65.43
N GLY A 111 27.67 -12.30 -66.67
CA GLY A 111 27.95 -11.41 -67.78
C GLY A 111 26.63 -10.79 -68.27
N PRO A 112 26.62 -9.55 -68.79
CA PRO A 112 25.45 -9.00 -69.45
C PRO A 112 25.01 -9.93 -70.59
N PHE A 113 23.78 -10.45 -70.52
CA PHE A 113 23.23 -11.29 -71.58
C PHE A 113 22.74 -10.41 -72.73
N GLU A 114 23.50 -10.33 -73.82
CA GLU A 114 23.07 -9.71 -75.07
C GLU A 114 22.09 -10.63 -75.82
N GLY A 115 20.85 -10.68 -75.33
CA GLY A 115 19.76 -11.46 -75.89
C GLY A 115 18.81 -10.70 -76.82
N ALA A 116 19.26 -9.59 -77.42
CA ALA A 116 18.43 -8.83 -78.36
C ALA A 116 18.40 -9.55 -79.71
N SER A 117 17.23 -10.07 -80.10
CA SER A 117 17.02 -10.60 -81.44
C SER A 117 16.85 -9.44 -82.43
N LEU A 118 17.24 -9.63 -83.71
CA LEU A 118 17.04 -8.64 -84.76
C LEU A 118 15.61 -8.09 -84.79
N TYR A 119 14.62 -8.95 -84.52
CA TYR A 119 13.21 -8.55 -84.48
C TYR A 119 12.92 -7.47 -83.43
N LYS A 120 13.50 -7.58 -82.23
CA LYS A 120 13.32 -6.60 -81.15
C LYS A 120 13.94 -5.24 -81.50
N ASP A 121 15.07 -5.25 -82.22
CA ASP A 121 15.74 -4.03 -82.66
C ASP A 121 15.01 -3.37 -83.83
N THR A 122 14.48 -4.14 -84.79
CA THR A 122 13.87 -3.57 -86.00
C THR A 122 12.39 -3.24 -85.86
N TYR A 123 11.64 -3.94 -85.01
CA TYR A 123 10.18 -3.79 -84.88
C TYR A 123 9.75 -3.25 -83.51
N GLY A 124 10.43 -2.18 -83.06
CA GLY A 124 10.03 -1.40 -81.90
C GLY A 124 8.82 -0.50 -82.14
N ARG A 125 8.22 0.03 -81.06
CA ARG A 125 7.11 0.98 -81.15
C ARG A 125 7.57 2.29 -81.78
N GLN A 126 7.24 2.50 -83.05
CA GLN A 126 7.48 3.78 -83.71
C GLN A 126 6.59 4.88 -83.10
N PRO A 127 7.09 6.11 -82.96
CA PRO A 127 6.27 7.22 -82.48
C PRO A 127 5.11 7.45 -83.46
N TYR A 128 3.88 7.48 -82.93
CA TYR A 128 2.71 7.85 -83.72
C TYR A 128 2.86 9.31 -84.13
N ALA A 129 2.99 9.58 -85.44
CA ALA A 129 2.86 10.93 -85.97
C ALA A 129 1.41 11.38 -85.74
N ARG A 130 1.19 12.30 -84.80
CA ARG A 130 -0.10 13.02 -84.71
C ARG A 130 -0.22 13.84 -85.98
N ARG A 131 -1.30 13.66 -86.72
CA ARG A 131 -1.64 14.57 -87.82
C ARG A 131 -1.90 15.94 -87.21
N ASP A 132 -1.28 16.97 -87.75
CA ASP A 132 -1.61 18.34 -87.37
C ASP A 132 -3.10 18.56 -87.58
N LEU A 133 -3.73 19.25 -86.63
CA LEU A 133 -5.14 19.59 -86.70
C LEU A 133 -5.35 20.39 -87.99
N LEU A 134 -6.29 19.95 -88.82
CA LEU A 134 -6.70 20.69 -90.01
C LEU A 134 -7.27 22.03 -89.52
N VAL A 135 -6.47 23.10 -89.62
CA VAL A 135 -6.96 24.47 -89.42
C VAL A 135 -8.01 24.70 -90.51
N PRO A 136 -9.28 24.96 -90.16
CA PRO A 136 -10.27 25.30 -91.18
C PRO A 136 -9.75 26.51 -91.95
N PRO A 137 -9.79 26.52 -93.30
CA PRO A 137 -9.38 27.70 -94.06
C PRO A 137 -10.14 28.91 -93.53
N SER A 138 -9.44 30.04 -93.38
CA SER A 138 -9.98 31.29 -92.87
C SER A 138 -11.10 31.80 -93.79
N GLY A 139 -12.30 31.30 -93.54
CA GLY A 139 -13.48 31.47 -94.39
C GLY A 139 -14.63 30.54 -93.97
N GLY A 140 -14.67 30.16 -92.68
CA GLY A 140 -15.78 29.38 -92.11
C GLY A 140 -17.08 30.19 -92.11
N GLN A 141 -18.19 29.48 -92.33
CA GLN A 141 -19.57 29.97 -92.41
C GLN A 141 -19.83 31.13 -91.43
N VAL A 142 -20.25 32.29 -91.95
CA VAL A 142 -20.62 33.45 -91.14
C VAL A 142 -21.90 33.12 -90.38
N VAL A 143 -21.75 32.62 -89.15
CA VAL A 143 -22.87 32.49 -88.22
C VAL A 143 -23.29 33.92 -87.83
N PRO A 144 -24.56 34.31 -87.96
CA PRO A 144 -25.01 35.65 -87.59
C PRO A 144 -24.70 35.89 -86.11
N ARG A 145 -23.79 36.83 -85.83
CA ARG A 145 -23.44 37.26 -84.47
C ARG A 145 -24.51 38.22 -83.94
N GLY A 146 -25.65 37.66 -83.55
CA GLY A 146 -26.64 38.35 -82.71
C GLY A 146 -26.41 38.03 -81.23
N PRO A 147 -26.74 38.93 -80.29
CA PRO A 147 -26.77 38.57 -78.88
C PRO A 147 -27.80 37.44 -78.68
N PHE A 148 -27.33 36.27 -78.26
CA PHE A 148 -28.18 35.14 -77.93
C PHE A 148 -28.58 35.25 -76.46
N ASP A 149 -29.85 35.57 -76.20
CA ASP A 149 -30.37 35.53 -74.84
C ASP A 149 -30.65 34.08 -74.44
N SER A 150 -29.63 33.45 -73.85
CA SER A 150 -29.71 32.07 -73.37
C SER A 150 -30.38 31.94 -71.99
N ALA A 151 -30.79 33.05 -71.38
CA ALA A 151 -31.38 33.04 -70.05
C ALA A 151 -32.84 32.59 -70.14
N THR A 152 -33.09 31.35 -69.74
CA THR A 152 -34.47 30.90 -69.52
C THR A 152 -35.06 31.59 -68.28
N ILE A 153 -36.39 31.70 -68.23
CA ILE A 153 -37.12 32.22 -67.07
C ILE A 153 -36.70 31.49 -65.79
N TYR A 154 -36.45 30.18 -65.89
CA TYR A 154 -35.98 29.38 -64.76
C TYR A 154 -34.59 29.80 -64.28
N SER A 155 -33.62 29.92 -65.19
CA SER A 155 -32.22 30.28 -64.83
C SER A 155 -32.08 31.70 -64.27
N SER A 156 -32.97 32.62 -64.66
CA SER A 156 -32.99 33.99 -64.14
C SER A 156 -33.77 34.11 -62.83
N ALA A 157 -34.88 33.37 -62.66
CA ALA A 157 -35.71 33.45 -61.46
C ALA A 157 -35.17 32.64 -60.26
N TYR A 158 -34.48 31.53 -60.53
CA TYR A 158 -34.01 30.60 -59.50
C TYR A 158 -32.49 30.59 -59.40
N GLN A 159 -31.95 31.63 -58.77
CA GLN A 159 -30.53 31.70 -58.40
C GLN A 159 -30.35 31.40 -56.93
N ALA A 160 -29.19 30.85 -56.57
CA ALA A 160 -28.83 30.62 -55.18
C ALA A 160 -28.76 31.97 -54.45
N LYS A 161 -29.61 32.17 -53.44
CA LYS A 161 -29.57 33.33 -52.55
C LYS A 161 -28.81 32.94 -51.29
N GLU A 162 -27.84 33.75 -50.88
CA GLU A 162 -27.16 33.56 -49.60
C GLU A 162 -28.14 33.84 -48.45
N ILE A 163 -28.32 32.87 -47.55
CA ILE A 163 -29.13 33.01 -46.35
C ILE A 163 -28.16 33.01 -45.15
N SER A 164 -28.08 34.14 -44.44
CA SER A 164 -27.27 34.24 -43.24
C SER A 164 -27.87 33.42 -42.10
N ARG A 165 -27.02 32.74 -41.32
CA ARG A 165 -27.46 31.99 -40.14
C ARG A 165 -28.07 32.95 -39.10
N PRO A 166 -29.21 32.62 -38.47
CA PRO A 166 -29.78 33.48 -37.44
C PRO A 166 -28.82 33.59 -36.25
N VAL A 167 -28.69 34.80 -35.71
CA VAL A 167 -27.85 35.08 -34.54
C VAL A 167 -28.43 34.35 -33.33
N GLN A 168 -27.61 33.53 -32.67
CA GLN A 168 -27.98 32.91 -31.39
C GLN A 168 -27.96 33.96 -30.28
N VAL A 169 -29.15 34.41 -29.86
CA VAL A 169 -29.30 35.29 -28.69
C VAL A 169 -29.25 34.42 -27.44
N ARG A 170 -28.16 34.54 -26.66
CA ARG A 170 -28.10 34.04 -25.30
C ARG A 170 -28.61 35.13 -24.35
N PRO A 171 -29.59 34.85 -23.48
CA PRO A 171 -29.98 35.78 -22.44
C PRO A 171 -28.75 36.06 -21.56
N VAL A 172 -28.31 37.31 -21.52
CA VAL A 172 -27.27 37.74 -20.58
C VAL A 172 -28.00 38.16 -19.31
N ASP A 173 -28.10 37.24 -18.35
CA ASP A 173 -28.56 37.56 -16.99
C ASP A 173 -27.47 38.34 -16.24
N SER A 174 -27.16 39.56 -16.71
CA SER A 174 -26.29 40.48 -16.00
C SER A 174 -27.12 41.29 -15.01
N ARG A 175 -27.51 40.65 -13.90
CA ARG A 175 -27.75 41.35 -12.65
C ARG A 175 -26.82 40.74 -11.60
N PRO A 176 -25.97 41.54 -10.91
CA PRO A 176 -25.21 41.02 -9.79
C PRO A 176 -26.22 40.53 -8.75
N PHE A 177 -26.14 39.23 -8.42
CA PHE A 177 -26.92 38.63 -7.35
C PHE A 177 -26.61 39.40 -6.06
N SER A 178 -27.59 40.14 -5.53
CA SER A 178 -27.43 40.89 -4.29
C SER A 178 -27.07 39.91 -3.18
N ALA A 179 -25.86 39.99 -2.65
CA ALA A 179 -25.32 39.11 -1.62
C ALA A 179 -25.90 39.38 -0.22
N THR A 180 -27.08 39.98 -0.14
CA THR A 180 -27.84 40.03 1.10
C THR A 180 -28.59 38.70 1.18
N SER A 181 -28.11 37.81 2.04
CA SER A 181 -28.76 36.52 2.29
C SER A 181 -30.23 36.77 2.63
N TRP A 182 -31.11 36.50 1.67
CA TRP A 182 -32.56 36.53 1.83
C TRP A 182 -33.06 35.55 2.90
N LEU A 183 -32.16 34.69 3.38
CA LEU A 183 -32.37 33.63 4.35
C LEU A 183 -31.97 34.07 5.76
N GLU A 184 -32.26 35.31 6.14
CA GLU A 184 -32.41 35.64 7.56
C GLU A 184 -33.77 35.10 8.00
N LEU A 185 -33.84 33.76 8.11
CA LEU A 185 -35.03 33.05 8.56
C LEU A 185 -35.40 33.61 9.94
N PRO A 186 -36.62 34.13 10.16
CA PRO A 186 -37.06 34.46 11.50
C PRO A 186 -37.01 33.16 12.31
N SER A 187 -36.07 33.12 13.26
CA SER A 187 -35.91 31.97 14.13
C SER A 187 -37.24 31.76 14.85
N THR A 188 -37.85 30.59 14.66
CA THR A 188 -39.17 30.30 15.25
C THR A 188 -39.12 30.49 16.76
N GLU A 189 -40.25 30.90 17.37
CA GLU A 189 -40.32 31.16 18.81
C GLU A 189 -39.77 29.99 19.63
N GLN A 190 -40.03 28.76 19.17
CA GLN A 190 -39.52 27.53 19.76
C GLN A 190 -37.99 27.44 19.78
N ARG A 191 -37.30 27.82 18.70
CA ARG A 191 -35.83 27.83 18.65
C ARG A 191 -35.22 28.93 19.53
N SER A 192 -35.95 30.02 19.76
CA SER A 192 -35.50 31.12 20.62
C SER A 192 -35.76 30.91 22.11
N GLN A 193 -36.85 30.22 22.48
CA GLN A 193 -37.29 30.05 23.87
C GLN A 193 -36.72 28.78 24.54
N PHE A 194 -36.32 27.78 23.76
CA PHE A 194 -35.79 26.50 24.26
C PHE A 194 -34.30 26.34 23.97
N VAL A 195 -33.50 27.23 24.55
CA VAL A 195 -32.05 27.11 24.58
C VAL A 195 -31.61 26.25 25.77
N GLY A 196 -30.47 25.58 25.65
CA GLY A 196 -29.94 24.72 26.72
C GLY A 196 -29.77 25.51 28.01
N LYS A 197 -30.43 25.07 29.08
CA LYS A 197 -30.29 25.61 30.44
C LYS A 197 -29.51 24.61 31.27
N ASP A 198 -28.51 25.07 32.01
CA ASP A 198 -27.74 24.20 32.90
C ASP A 198 -28.59 23.73 34.08
N VAL A 199 -28.70 22.41 34.24
CA VAL A 199 -29.45 21.77 35.33
C VAL A 199 -28.45 21.29 36.38
N PRO A 200 -28.63 21.62 37.67
CA PRO A 200 -27.74 21.14 38.72
C PRO A 200 -27.81 19.61 38.84
N VAL A 201 -26.63 18.97 38.83
CA VAL A 201 -26.50 17.51 38.86
C VAL A 201 -26.86 16.98 40.26
N VAL A 202 -28.00 16.31 40.38
CA VAL A 202 -28.36 15.52 41.57
C VAL A 202 -27.79 14.11 41.40
N ARG A 203 -26.92 13.68 42.32
CA ARG A 203 -26.32 12.33 42.29
C ARG A 203 -27.25 11.33 42.98
N PRO A 204 -27.66 10.23 42.32
CA PRO A 204 -28.44 9.19 42.98
C PRO A 204 -27.58 8.39 43.97
N SER A 205 -28.17 8.05 45.12
CA SER A 205 -27.55 7.19 46.13
C SER A 205 -27.27 5.80 45.55
N SER A 206 -26.05 5.29 45.72
CA SER A 206 -25.61 4.01 45.14
C SER A 206 -26.30 2.83 45.82
N ALA A 207 -27.01 2.00 45.04
CA ALA A 207 -27.61 0.74 45.49
C ALA A 207 -26.53 -0.29 45.87
N PRO A 208 -26.82 -1.24 46.79
CA PRO A 208 -25.86 -2.24 47.24
C PRO A 208 -25.51 -3.24 46.13
N ARG A 209 -24.24 -3.67 46.10
CA ARG A 209 -23.68 -4.56 45.08
C ARG A 209 -24.38 -5.93 45.08
N GLY A 210 -24.94 -6.32 43.94
CA GLY A 210 -25.60 -7.62 43.73
C GLY A 210 -24.63 -8.80 43.78
N GLN A 211 -25.13 -9.95 44.25
CA GLN A 211 -24.39 -11.22 44.30
C GLN A 211 -24.15 -11.79 42.89
N PRO A 212 -23.05 -12.55 42.68
CA PRO A 212 -22.72 -13.10 41.36
C PRO A 212 -23.68 -14.22 40.96
N LEU A 213 -24.20 -14.13 39.74
CA LEU A 213 -25.10 -15.12 39.15
C LEU A 213 -24.36 -16.42 38.74
N PHE A 214 -25.08 -17.53 38.78
CA PHE A 214 -24.58 -18.89 38.61
C PHE A 214 -23.95 -19.13 37.23
N LYS A 215 -22.72 -19.68 37.18
CA LYS A 215 -22.04 -20.12 35.97
C LYS A 215 -22.13 -21.65 35.83
N GLY A 216 -23.11 -22.12 35.06
CA GLY A 216 -23.14 -23.53 34.61
C GLY A 216 -22.26 -23.75 33.38
N ALA A 217 -21.86 -25.00 33.12
CA ALA A 217 -21.11 -25.36 31.92
C ALA A 217 -22.01 -25.28 30.67
N PHE A 218 -21.49 -24.66 29.61
CA PHE A 218 -22.18 -24.47 28.33
C PHE A 218 -21.74 -25.53 27.33
N ASP A 219 -22.67 -26.37 26.88
CA ASP A 219 -22.41 -27.35 25.83
C ASP A 219 -22.44 -26.64 24.46
N GLY A 220 -21.26 -26.25 23.99
CA GLY A 220 -21.08 -25.38 22.83
C GLY A 220 -21.20 -26.08 21.46
N THR A 221 -21.79 -27.26 21.39
CA THR A 221 -21.97 -27.96 20.11
C THR A 221 -23.12 -27.32 19.33
N THR A 222 -22.81 -26.69 18.20
CA THR A 222 -23.83 -26.21 17.25
C THR A 222 -24.23 -27.35 16.32
N THR A 223 -25.48 -27.32 15.82
CA THR A 223 -25.98 -28.30 14.84
C THR A 223 -25.08 -28.41 13.62
N HIS A 224 -24.57 -27.28 13.12
CA HIS A 224 -23.63 -27.24 12.01
C HIS A 224 -22.36 -28.07 12.26
N ASN A 225 -21.77 -27.98 13.45
CA ASN A 225 -20.55 -28.73 13.76
C ASN A 225 -20.82 -30.23 13.98
N ALA A 226 -22.06 -30.59 14.35
CA ALA A 226 -22.47 -31.99 14.46
C ALA A 226 -22.77 -32.63 13.09
N ASP A 227 -23.35 -31.87 12.17
CA ASP A 227 -23.89 -32.41 10.91
C ASP A 227 -22.87 -32.45 9.76
N PHE A 228 -21.91 -31.52 9.71
CA PHE A 228 -20.98 -31.38 8.59
C PHE A 228 -19.59 -31.96 8.91
N LEU A 229 -19.49 -33.28 8.92
CA LEU A 229 -18.21 -33.98 9.03
C LEU A 229 -17.53 -34.11 7.65
N PRO A 230 -16.19 -34.01 7.57
CA PRO A 230 -15.48 -34.14 6.31
C PRO A 230 -15.60 -35.57 5.75
N TYR A 231 -16.30 -35.73 4.63
CA TYR A 231 -16.43 -36.99 3.92
C TYR A 231 -15.32 -37.12 2.87
N GLN A 232 -14.52 -38.19 2.93
CA GLN A 232 -13.55 -38.51 1.87
C GLN A 232 -14.24 -39.31 0.76
N SER A 233 -14.50 -38.69 -0.38
CA SER A 233 -14.96 -39.41 -1.57
C SER A 233 -13.76 -40.03 -2.29
N ALA A 234 -13.88 -41.31 -2.67
CA ALA A 234 -12.89 -41.95 -3.53
C ALA A 234 -12.92 -41.32 -4.94
N PRO A 235 -11.76 -41.13 -5.60
CA PRO A 235 -11.72 -40.55 -6.94
C PRO A 235 -12.44 -41.46 -7.94
N ALA A 236 -13.38 -40.87 -8.71
CA ALA A 236 -14.07 -41.57 -9.78
C ALA A 236 -13.07 -41.96 -10.88
N ARG A 237 -13.13 -43.22 -11.35
CA ARG A 237 -12.29 -43.66 -12.47
C ARG A 237 -12.79 -43.06 -13.78
N PRO A 238 -11.90 -42.64 -14.69
CA PRO A 238 -12.29 -42.12 -15.99
C PRO A 238 -12.95 -43.20 -16.85
N VAL A 239 -14.01 -42.83 -17.57
CA VAL A 239 -14.68 -43.70 -18.53
C VAL A 239 -13.87 -43.69 -19.84
N LEU A 240 -13.23 -44.81 -20.16
CA LEU A 240 -12.50 -44.99 -21.42
C LEU A 240 -13.46 -45.45 -22.52
N GLN A 241 -13.40 -44.84 -23.70
CA GLN A 241 -14.14 -45.34 -24.85
C GLN A 241 -13.51 -46.65 -25.35
N PRO A 242 -14.31 -47.68 -25.71
CA PRO A 242 -13.77 -48.88 -26.32
C PRO A 242 -13.17 -48.52 -27.69
N SER A 243 -11.88 -48.81 -27.88
CA SER A 243 -11.17 -48.56 -29.14
C SER A 243 -11.86 -49.31 -30.29
N ALA A 244 -12.32 -48.56 -31.30
CA ALA A 244 -13.09 -49.08 -32.44
C ALA A 244 -12.26 -49.85 -33.48
N LEU A 245 -10.97 -50.05 -33.24
CA LEU A 245 -10.08 -50.79 -34.13
C LEU A 245 -9.66 -52.08 -33.45
N GLN A 246 -10.54 -53.08 -33.46
CA GLN A 246 -10.08 -54.45 -33.29
C GLN A 246 -9.66 -55.00 -34.66
N PRO A 247 -8.35 -55.08 -34.98
CA PRO A 247 -7.92 -55.73 -36.20
C PRO A 247 -8.35 -57.20 -36.15
N SER A 248 -9.00 -57.68 -37.21
CA SER A 248 -9.44 -59.07 -37.35
C SER A 248 -8.25 -60.01 -37.15
N LYS A 249 -8.39 -61.07 -36.34
CA LYS A 249 -7.34 -62.09 -36.11
C LYS A 249 -7.04 -62.97 -37.34
N GLN A 250 -7.59 -62.63 -38.50
CA GLN A 250 -7.43 -63.38 -39.73
C GLN A 250 -6.01 -63.17 -40.26
N ARG A 251 -5.32 -64.28 -40.58
CA ARG A 251 -3.99 -64.21 -41.18
C ARG A 251 -4.11 -63.67 -42.60
N PHE A 252 -3.25 -62.72 -42.96
CA PHE A 252 -3.18 -62.19 -44.31
C PHE A 252 -2.64 -63.27 -45.26
N ALA A 253 -3.45 -63.69 -46.24
CA ALA A 253 -3.07 -64.64 -47.27
C ALA A 253 -2.38 -63.89 -48.42
N GLY A 254 -1.14 -63.47 -48.18
CA GLY A 254 -0.34 -62.64 -49.09
C GLY A 254 0.39 -63.41 -50.20
N ASP A 255 -0.25 -64.39 -50.83
CA ASP A 255 0.36 -65.18 -51.89
C ASP A 255 0.07 -64.56 -53.26
N SER A 256 1.11 -63.98 -53.88
CA SER A 256 1.02 -63.43 -55.24
C SER A 256 1.27 -64.52 -56.29
N GLN A 257 0.67 -64.38 -57.47
CA GLN A 257 0.81 -65.34 -58.57
C GLN A 257 2.28 -65.60 -58.94
N TYR A 258 3.10 -64.55 -58.93
CA TYR A 258 4.54 -64.67 -59.19
C TYR A 258 5.24 -65.58 -58.16
N ARG A 259 4.91 -65.42 -56.87
CA ARG A 259 5.54 -66.22 -55.81
C ARG A 259 5.13 -67.69 -55.88
N SER A 260 3.92 -67.99 -56.35
CA SER A 260 3.48 -69.37 -56.56
C SER A 260 4.10 -70.04 -57.79
N GLU A 261 4.33 -69.30 -58.88
CA GLU A 261 4.70 -69.89 -60.18
C GLU A 261 6.20 -70.02 -60.42
N PHE A 262 7.01 -69.16 -59.79
CA PHE A 262 8.44 -69.01 -60.07
C PHE A 262 9.33 -69.34 -58.85
N GLY A 263 9.09 -70.52 -58.26
CA GLY A 263 10.02 -71.13 -57.31
C GLY A 263 11.27 -71.74 -57.97
N PRO A 264 12.30 -72.12 -57.20
CA PRO A 264 13.47 -72.81 -57.72
C PRO A 264 13.08 -74.13 -58.39
N LYS A 265 13.35 -74.25 -59.69
CA LYS A 265 13.10 -75.46 -60.50
C LYS A 265 14.44 -76.15 -60.75
N ALA A 266 14.57 -77.40 -60.32
CA ALA A 266 15.75 -78.20 -60.62
C ALA A 266 15.75 -78.54 -62.12
N VAL A 267 16.81 -78.15 -62.83
CA VAL A 267 17.00 -78.49 -64.24
C VAL A 267 17.97 -79.69 -64.29
N PRO A 268 17.67 -80.77 -65.02
CA PRO A 268 18.58 -81.90 -65.14
C PRO A 268 19.87 -81.44 -65.83
N TYR A 269 21.01 -81.64 -65.16
CA TYR A 269 22.33 -81.35 -65.70
C TYR A 269 22.88 -82.58 -66.40
N GLU A 270 22.73 -82.65 -67.72
CA GLU A 270 23.41 -83.65 -68.55
C GLU A 270 24.71 -83.05 -69.11
N ARG A 271 25.86 -83.61 -68.72
CA ARG A 271 27.16 -83.18 -69.25
C ARG A 271 27.37 -83.84 -70.63
N ALA A 272 27.03 -83.12 -71.69
CA ALA A 272 27.03 -83.62 -73.07
C ALA A 272 28.40 -84.04 -73.66
N ARG A 273 29.52 -83.90 -72.93
CA ARG A 273 30.84 -84.29 -73.43
C ARG A 273 31.74 -84.80 -72.31
N ALA A 274 32.28 -86.01 -72.48
CA ALA A 274 33.30 -86.55 -71.58
C ALA A 274 34.59 -85.69 -71.68
N PRO A 275 35.31 -85.45 -70.57
CA PRO A 275 36.58 -84.73 -70.61
C PRO A 275 37.62 -85.54 -71.39
N ASN A 276 38.22 -84.93 -72.41
CA ASN A 276 39.30 -85.56 -73.18
C ASN A 276 40.51 -85.79 -72.26
N ALA A 277 41.01 -87.02 -72.21
CA ALA A 277 42.26 -87.34 -71.53
C ALA A 277 43.43 -86.66 -72.25
N TYR A 278 44.28 -85.97 -71.49
CA TYR A 278 45.43 -85.23 -72.03
C TYR A 278 46.58 -86.19 -72.36
N GLU A 279 46.99 -86.24 -73.63
CA GLU A 279 48.25 -86.86 -74.04
C GLU A 279 49.31 -85.77 -74.30
N PRO A 280 50.44 -85.76 -73.59
CA PRO A 280 51.51 -84.79 -73.81
C PRO A 280 52.26 -85.07 -75.13
N ASN A 281 52.65 -83.98 -75.81
CA ASN A 281 53.34 -84.02 -77.11
C ASN A 281 54.72 -84.70 -76.98
N LYS A 282 55.00 -85.69 -77.84
CA LYS A 282 56.22 -86.50 -77.83
C LYS A 282 57.31 -85.97 -78.77
N ALA A 283 57.17 -84.77 -79.33
CA ALA A 283 58.23 -84.19 -80.15
C ALA A 283 59.49 -83.96 -79.30
N PRO A 284 60.68 -84.43 -79.72
CA PRO A 284 61.93 -84.02 -79.10
C PRO A 284 62.15 -82.52 -79.34
N PHE A 285 62.72 -81.85 -78.34
CA PHE A 285 63.11 -80.46 -78.45
C PHE A 285 64.45 -80.40 -79.21
N ASP A 286 64.44 -79.79 -80.41
CA ASP A 286 65.64 -79.35 -81.13
C ASP A 286 66.10 -77.97 -80.67
#